data_AF-A0A3D4FDN7-F1
#
_entry.id   AF-A0A3D4FDN7-F1
#
_cell.length_a   1.000
_cell.length_b   1.000
_cell.length_c   1.000
_cell.angle_alpha   90.00
_cell.angle_beta   90.00
_cell.angle_gamma   90.00
#
_symmetry.space_group_name_H-M   'P 1'
#
loop_
_entity.id
_entity.type
_entity.pdbx_description
1 polymer ?
#
loop_
_entity_poly.entity_id
_entity_poly.type
_entity_poly.pdbx_seq_one_letter_code
_entity_poly.pdbx_strand_id
1 'polypeptide(L)' 'MAVYEFLTMNDDLAEAITRGASLSEIKRAALQDGWQTLRDHALEKIQMGTIGLEELSRVTWRLE' A
#
# COMPACT_ATOMS: atom_id res chain seq x y z
N MET A 1 16.24 9.44 0.41
CA MET A 1 15.43 8.41 1.08
C MET A 1 14.03 8.47 0.55
N ALA A 2 13.42 7.33 0.26
CA ALA A 2 12.13 7.28 -0.41
C ALA A 2 11.27 6.18 0.20
N VAL A 3 9.96 6.40 0.17
CA VAL A 3 8.92 5.45 0.52
C VAL A 3 8.19 5.11 -0.78
N TYR A 4 7.87 3.85 -0.98
CA TYR A 4 7.29 3.33 -2.21
C TYR A 4 6.10 2.44 -1.91
N GLU A 5 5.19 2.37 -2.88
CA GLU A 5 4.06 1.46 -2.92
C GLU A 5 4.04 0.88 -4.34
N PHE A 6 4.11 -0.46 -4.46
CA PHE A 6 4.15 -1.14 -5.74
C PHE A 6 3.01 -2.13 -5.83
N LEU A 7 1.94 -1.75 -6.53
CA LEU A 7 0.87 -2.66 -6.87
C LEU A 7 1.20 -3.36 -8.18
N THR A 8 1.61 -4.62 -8.09
CA THR A 8 1.86 -5.45 -9.27
C THR A 8 0.53 -6.00 -9.79
N MET A 9 0.26 -5.83 -11.09
CA MET A 9 -0.90 -6.46 -11.72
C MET A 9 -0.67 -7.97 -11.80
N ASN A 10 -1.62 -8.74 -11.29
CA ASN A 10 -1.67 -10.20 -11.38
C ASN A 10 -3.04 -10.64 -11.96
N ASP A 11 -3.21 -11.94 -12.19
CA ASP A 11 -4.44 -12.47 -12.78
C ASP A 11 -5.67 -12.22 -11.88
N ASP A 12 -5.53 -12.37 -10.56
CA ASP A 12 -6.61 -12.15 -9.59
C ASP A 12 -7.12 -10.71 -9.60
N LEU A 13 -6.21 -9.74 -9.65
CA LEU A 13 -6.52 -8.31 -9.73
C LEU A 13 -7.11 -7.95 -11.09
N ALA A 14 -6.59 -8.51 -12.18
CA ALA A 14 -7.13 -8.30 -13.51
C ALA A 14 -8.58 -8.82 -13.62
N GLU A 15 -8.85 -9.99 -13.04
CA GLU A 15 -10.19 -10.56 -12.99
C GLU A 15 -11.11 -9.70 -12.11
N ALA A 16 -10.65 -9.30 -10.91
CA ALA A 16 -11.41 -8.46 -9.99
C ALA A 16 -11.81 -7.12 -10.62
N ILE A 17 -10.88 -6.47 -11.35
CA ILE A 17 -11.17 -5.23 -12.09
C ILE A 17 -12.18 -5.48 -13.20
N THR A 18 -12.01 -6.57 -13.98
CA THR A 18 -12.88 -6.90 -15.12
C THR A 18 -14.33 -7.15 -14.70
N ARG A 19 -14.56 -7.77 -13.54
CA ARG A 19 -15.90 -7.97 -12.98
C ARG A 19 -16.50 -6.73 -12.31
N GLY A 20 -15.76 -5.62 -12.22
CA GLY A 20 -16.19 -4.41 -11.55
C GLY A 20 -16.22 -4.52 -10.02
N ALA A 21 -15.27 -5.25 -9.43
CA ALA A 21 -15.17 -5.37 -7.98
C ALA A 21 -14.99 -3.99 -7.32
N SER A 22 -15.46 -3.86 -6.08
CA SER A 22 -15.27 -2.63 -5.31
C SER A 22 -13.80 -2.38 -5.00
N LEU A 23 -13.44 -1.12 -4.76
CA LEU A 23 -12.07 -0.76 -4.35
C LEU A 23 -11.62 -1.52 -3.09
N SER A 24 -12.53 -1.78 -2.16
CA SER A 24 -12.26 -2.53 -0.93
C SER A 24 -11.90 -4.00 -1.21
N GLU A 25 -12.53 -4.61 -2.21
CA GLU A 25 -12.21 -5.97 -2.65
C GLU A 25 -10.86 -6.02 -3.36
N ILE A 26 -10.62 -5.09 -4.29
CA ILE A 26 -9.34 -4.97 -5.00
C ILE A 26 -8.18 -4.77 -4.00
N LYS A 27 -8.34 -3.86 -3.03
CA LYS A 27 -7.35 -3.64 -1.97
C LYS A 27 -7.09 -4.90 -1.15
N ARG A 28 -8.15 -5.65 -0.82
CA ARG A 28 -8.01 -6.89 -0.04
C ARG A 28 -7.22 -7.94 -0.82
N ALA A 29 -7.55 -8.15 -2.10
CA ALA A 29 -6.83 -9.08 -2.96
C ALA A 29 -5.35 -8.68 -3.09
N ALA A 30 -5.07 -7.39 -3.30
CA ALA A 30 -3.71 -6.88 -3.36
C ALA A 30 -2.93 -7.16 -2.05
N LEU A 31 -3.51 -6.84 -0.89
CA LEU A 31 -2.88 -7.10 0.41
C LEU A 31 -2.59 -8.59 0.63
N GLN A 32 -3.46 -9.48 0.16
CA GLN A 32 -3.26 -10.93 0.24
C GLN A 32 -2.11 -11.42 -0.65
N ASP A 33 -1.88 -10.76 -1.78
CA ASP A 33 -0.76 -11.05 -2.70
C ASP A 33 0.56 -10.38 -2.27
N GLY A 34 0.61 -9.79 -1.07
CA GLY A 34 1.82 -9.17 -0.53
C GLY A 34 2.05 -7.73 -0.98
N TRP A 35 1.04 -7.07 -1.54
CA TRP A 35 1.09 -5.62 -1.73
C TRP A 35 1.28 -4.93 -0.37
N GLN A 36 2.30 -4.09 -0.30
CA GLN A 36 2.58 -3.27 0.87
C GLN A 36 2.16 -1.84 0.59
N THR A 37 1.37 -1.26 1.50
CA THR A 37 0.95 0.13 1.36
C THR A 37 2.13 1.07 1.61
N LEU A 38 2.04 2.29 1.08
CA LEU A 38 3.01 3.36 1.31
C LEU A 38 3.18 3.63 2.82
N ARG A 39 2.09 3.51 3.59
CA ARG A 39 2.10 3.73 5.03
C ARG A 39 2.82 2.63 5.79
N ASP A 40 2.60 1.38 5.42
CA ASP A 40 3.26 0.25 6.07
C ASP A 40 4.77 0.29 5.80
N HIS A 41 5.16 0.59 4.57
CA HIS A 41 6.58 0.75 4.22
C HIS A 41 7.24 1.94 4.96
N ALA A 42 6.53 3.06 5.15
CA ALA A 42 7.04 4.16 5.97
C ALA A 42 7.19 3.74 7.45
N LEU A 43 6.23 2.98 7.99
CA LEU A 43 6.30 2.46 9.36
C LEU A 43 7.48 1.52 9.56
N GLU A 44 7.77 0.63 8.61
CA GLU A 44 8.96 -0.24 8.67
C GLU A 44 10.25 0.60 8.73
N LYS A 45 10.33 1.67 7.94
CA LYS A 45 11.48 2.58 7.96
C LYS A 45 11.64 3.32 9.28
N ILE A 46 10.55 3.66 9.96
CA ILE A 46 10.56 4.20 11.32
C ILE A 46 11.12 3.16 12.29
N GLN A 47 10.65 1.91 12.20
CA GLN A 47 11.13 0.83 13.07
C GLN A 47 12.62 0.55 12.87
N MET A 48 13.12 0.71 11.64
CA MET A 48 14.54 0.63 11.30
C MET A 48 15.36 1.87 11.72
N GLY A 49 14.72 2.93 12.24
CA GLY A 49 15.38 4.17 12.64
C GLY A 49 15.86 5.05 11.48
N THR A 50 15.35 4.83 10.27
CA THR A 50 15.77 5.56 9.06
C THR A 50 14.96 6.84 8.82
N ILE A 51 13.70 6.88 9.26
CA ILE A 51 12.83 8.08 9.22
C ILE A 51 12.20 8.36 10.58
N GLY A 52 11.78 9.61 10.81
CA GLY A 52 10.98 9.99 11.97
C GLY A 52 9.48 9.82 11.74
N LEU A 53 8.70 9.88 12.83
CA LEU A 53 7.23 9.86 12.77
C LEU A 53 6.64 11.03 11.97
N GLU A 54 7.29 12.18 11.95
CA GLU A 54 6.87 13.34 11.15
C GLU A 54 6.87 13.02 9.64
N GLU A 55 7.84 12.24 9.19
CA GLU A 55 7.95 11.83 7.78
C GLU A 55 6.77 10.96 7.36
N LEU A 56 6.22 10.12 8.25
CA LEU A 56 5.05 9.28 7.97
C LEU A 56 3.84 10.14 7.56
N SER A 57 3.57 11.20 8.32
CA SER A 57 2.47 12.13 8.05
C SER A 57 2.72 12.98 6.82
N ARG A 58 3.99 13.30 6.53
CA ARG A 58 4.38 14.07 5.35
C ARG A 58 4.24 13.28 4.05
N VAL A 59 4.57 11.98 4.07
CA VAL A 59 4.65 11.15 2.86
C VAL A 59 3.41 10.29 2.61
N THR A 60 2.53 10.13 3.61
CA THR A 60 1.31 9.32 3.47
C THR A 60 0.08 10.11 3.88
N TRP A 61 -0.96 10.08 3.05
CA TRP A 61 -2.24 10.75 3.31
C TRP A 61 -3.26 9.77 3.91
N ARG A 62 -4.07 10.20 4.89
CA ARG A 62 -5.29 9.48 5.30
C ARG A 62 -6.49 10.10 4.62
N LEU A 63 -7.25 9.32 3.88
CA LEU A 63 -8.68 9.56 3.75
C LEU A 63 -9.29 8.89 4.98
N GLU A 64 -9.73 9.69 5.95
CA GLU A 64 -10.68 9.21 6.95
C GLU A 64 -12.03 8.93 6.29
#